data_AF-A0A957WS32-F1
#
_entry.id   AF-A0A957WS32-F1
#
_cell.length_a   1.000
_cell.length_b   1.000
_cell.length_c   1.000
_cell.angle_alpha   90.00
_cell.angle_beta   90.00
_cell.angle_gamma   90.00
#
_symmetry.space_group_name_H-M   'P 1'
#
loop_
_entity.id
_entity.type
_entity.pdbx_description
1 polymer ?
#
loop_
_entity_poly.entity_id
_entity_poly.type
_entity_poly.pdbx_seq_one_letter_code
_entity_poly.pdbx_strand_id
1 'polypeptide(L)' 'MRRNKLRLYLHLVWATWDRHPLITPEIERPLYRCIQKEAKNKGCTVLALNGVA' A
#
# COMPACT_ATOMS: atom_id res chain seq x y z
N MET A 1 -6.68 -22.54 -24.24
CA MET A 1 -6.97 -21.68 -23.06
C MET A 1 -6.72 -20.22 -23.42
N ARG A 2 -7.75 -19.36 -23.36
CA ARG A 2 -7.62 -17.92 -23.65
C ARG A 2 -6.96 -17.24 -22.46
N ARG A 3 -5.78 -16.63 -22.66
CA ARG A 3 -5.03 -15.95 -21.60
C ARG A 3 -5.59 -14.54 -21.43
N ASN A 4 -6.22 -14.26 -20.29
CA ASN A 4 -6.71 -12.92 -19.97
C ASN A 4 -5.53 -11.92 -20.03
N LYS A 5 -5.72 -10.80 -20.72
CA LYS A 5 -4.71 -9.75 -20.93
C LYS A 5 -4.99 -8.48 -20.12
N LEU A 6 -6.09 -8.47 -19.35
CA LEU A 6 -6.45 -7.35 -18.50
C LEU A 6 -5.36 -7.14 -17.45
N ARG A 7 -4.94 -5.88 -17.29
CA ARG A 7 -4.11 -5.40 -16.18
C ARG A 7 -4.87 -4.28 -15.51
N LEU A 8 -5.15 -4.43 -14.22
CA LEU A 8 -5.79 -3.41 -13.41
C LEU A 8 -4.74 -2.72 -12.57
N TYR A 9 -4.68 -1.40 -12.66
CA TYR A 9 -3.80 -0.55 -11.87
C TYR A 9 -4.66 0.29 -10.93
N LEU A 10 -4.29 0.31 -9.65
CA LEU A 10 -5.01 1.02 -8.60
C LEU A 10 -4.08 2.01 -7.92
N HIS A 11 -4.53 3.25 -7.75
CA HIS A 11 -3.89 4.24 -6.90
C HIS A 11 -4.79 4.50 -5.70
N LEU A 12 -4.32 4.13 -4.51
CA LEU A 12 -5.08 4.20 -3.27
C LEU A 12 -4.46 5.25 -2.35
N VAL A 13 -5.27 6.17 -1.84
CA VAL A 13 -4.86 7.23 -0.92
C VAL A 13 -5.76 7.17 0.31
N TRP A 14 -5.16 7.24 1.50
CA TRP A 14 -5.87 7.20 2.79
C TRP A 14 -5.11 8.04 3.82
N ALA A 15 -5.73 8.30 4.97
CA ALA A 15 -5.14 9.02 6.09
C ALA A 15 -5.46 8.32 7.41
N THR A 16 -4.68 8.63 8.45
CA THR A 16 -4.95 8.21 9.83
C THR A 16 -6.30 8.72 10.30
N TRP A 17 -6.85 8.07 11.33
CA TRP A 17 -8.06 8.54 12.00
C TRP A 17 -7.89 10.01 12.42
N ASP A 18 -8.85 10.85 12.06
CA ASP A 18 -8.86 12.30 12.32
C ASP A 18 -7.57 13.03 11.92
N ARG A 19 -6.81 12.47 10.95
CA ARG A 19 -5.50 12.99 10.51
C ARG A 19 -4.49 13.13 11.65
N HIS A 20 -4.62 12.34 12.71
CA HIS A 20 -3.61 12.33 13.76
C HIS A 20 -2.23 11.96 13.20
N PRO A 21 -1.14 12.62 13.63
CA PRO A 21 0.21 12.39 13.13
C PRO A 21 0.83 11.11 13.75
N LEU A 22 0.15 9.97 13.59
CA LEU A 22 0.56 8.69 14.19
C LEU A 22 1.69 8.03 13.40
N ILE A 23 1.85 8.37 12.11
CA ILE A 23 2.92 7.85 11.25
C ILE A 23 4.20 8.64 11.52
N THR A 24 4.91 8.25 12.56
CA THR A 24 6.22 8.81 12.92
C THR A 24 7.36 8.10 12.15
N PRO A 25 8.57 8.69 12.08
CA PRO A 25 9.71 8.06 11.41
C PRO A 25 10.06 6.65 11.91
N GLU A 26 9.79 6.38 13.19
CA GLU A 26 10.03 5.08 13.82
C GLU A 26 9.09 3.99 13.31
N ILE A 27 7.83 4.35 13.02
CA ILE A 27 6.81 3.38 12.57
C ILE A 27 6.61 3.34 11.05
N GLU A 28 7.08 4.35 10.30
CA GLU A 28 6.89 4.46 8.86
C GLU A 28 7.39 3.21 8.12
N ARG A 29 8.64 2.81 8.37
CA ARG A 29 9.23 1.64 7.70
C ARG A 29 8.50 0.33 8.06
N PRO A 30 8.22 0.02 9.34
CA PRO A 30 7.35 -1.11 9.70
C PRO A 30 5.97 -1.07 9.04
N LEU A 31 5.32 0.09 8.98
CA LEU A 31 4.01 0.27 8.37
C LEU A 31 4.04 -0.05 6.87
N TYR A 32 5.03 0.49 6.13
CA TYR A 32 5.17 0.21 4.70
C TYR A 32 5.41 -1.27 4.42
N ARG A 33 6.22 -1.95 5.25
CA ARG A 33 6.41 -3.40 5.15
C ARG A 33 5.12 -4.18 5.40
N CYS A 34 4.30 -3.74 6.35
CA CYS A 34 3.00 -4.34 6.63
C CYS A 34 2.07 -4.21 5.41
N ILE A 35 1.94 -3.01 4.85
CA ILE A 35 1.12 -2.76 3.65
C ILE A 35 1.58 -3.63 2.47
N GLN A 36 2.89 -3.69 2.22
CA GLN A 36 3.45 -4.53 1.16
C GLN A 36 3.17 -6.02 1.38
N LYS A 37 3.30 -6.50 2.63
CA LYS A 37 2.99 -7.88 2.99
C LYS A 37 1.51 -8.20 2.73
N GLU A 38 0.60 -7.33 3.13
CA GLU A 38 -0.84 -7.50 2.90
C GLU A 38 -1.20 -7.52 1.41
N ALA A 39 -0.62 -6.62 0.61
CA ALA A 39 -0.81 -6.64 -0.84
C ALA A 39 -0.30 -7.94 -1.47
N LYS A 40 0.89 -8.41 -1.06
CA LYS A 40 1.47 -9.67 -1.53
C LYS A 40 0.59 -10.87 -1.17
N ASN A 41 0.06 -10.91 0.05
CA ASN A 41 -0.85 -11.96 0.52
C ASN A 41 -2.14 -12.04 -0.32
N LYS A 42 -2.57 -10.91 -0.90
CA LYS A 42 -3.73 -10.83 -1.81
C LYS A 42 -3.37 -11.09 -3.29
N GLY A 43 -2.13 -11.46 -3.59
CA GLY A 43 -1.66 -11.69 -4.96
C GLY A 43 -1.43 -10.40 -5.75
N CYS A 44 -1.38 -9.24 -5.08
CA CYS A 44 -1.12 -7.96 -5.72
C CYS A 44 0.38 -7.64 -5.73
N THR A 45 0.81 -6.92 -6.76
CA THR A 45 2.16 -6.34 -6.83
C THR A 45 2.11 -4.86 -6.49
N VAL A 46 2.85 -4.45 -5.47
CA VAL A 46 2.99 -3.03 -5.12
C VAL A 46 4.00 -2.40 -6.06
N LEU A 47 3.55 -1.46 -6.89
CA LEU A 47 4.41 -0.74 -7.84
C LEU A 47 5.05 0.50 -7.21
N ALA A 48 4.34 1.16 -6.30
CA ALA A 48 4.80 2.32 -5.55
C ALA A 48 4.09 2.36 -4.20
N LEU A 49 4.79 2.82 -3.16
CA LEU A 49 4.24 3.07 -1.84
C LEU A 49 4.99 4.24 -1.22
N ASN A 50 4.25 5.26 -0.80
CA ASN A 50 4.76 6.44 -0.14
C ASN A 50 3.69 7.01 0.82
N GLY A 51 4.08 8.06 1.53
CA GLY A 51 3.22 8.85 2.38
C GLY A 51 3.66 10.32 2.32
N VAL A 52 2.82 11.19 2.85
CA VAL A 52 3.11 12.60 3.12
C VAL A 52 2.89 12.82 4.61
N ALA A 53 3.83 13.49 5.25
CA ALA A 53 3.76 13.89 6.65
C ALA A 53 2.89 15.13 6.84
#